data_AF-A0A7E4W9E4-F1
#
_entry.id   AF-A0A7E4W9E4-F1
#
_cell.length_a   1.000
_cell.length_b   1.000
_cell.length_c   1.000
_cell.angle_alpha   90.00
_cell.angle_beta   90.00
_cell.angle_gamma   90.00
#
_symmetry.space_group_name_H-M   'P 1'
#
loop_
_entity.id
_entity.type
_entity.pdbx_description
1 polymer ?
#
loop_
_entity_poly.entity_id
_entity_poly.type
_entity_poly.pdbx_seq_one_letter_code
_entity_poly.pdbx_strand_id
1 'polypeptide(L)'
;MMAPFRHCVLIALTTTLLISSITAENVEEIRKKCQSVEGLKSCGLCVKQHPDCVWCSDTDLKVPRCDHKTAFERTCPSAAANAGASALNIPTQHNFPLDFIHPQSNLKVQIEPQQAFLKLKPGDVLRVEFTYKHLKPAVEVRDFSIQTSDVQSIGLGVKFEIDCKGKTVVGNICHGIKEGDIIKFYANVTLNECKAGGSLAASIGVYGYNMVSALYVTPLCACECEKVQNQRRNDYACNAAGTLVCGQCSCEKGFGGRKCECDLAKYGVSSPEELDNKCKTSPDQVPCNGKGTCECGKCKCNANYIQGKYCECDSTACPKDTSGRLCSGRGVCDCGQCKCEDGFTGPECGCSSDEAPCRENGKICSDNGKCACGKCACKDGFTGAFCSVAQDSDAKAGQSLNEAEFAEHDDEILPAKVDEEADKPAEKDDDSSSESVEDIEIPPTTADGEAAEEGTAEAATDGAASNSMQTLLSLLVGLLAAKVVLLVL
;
A
#
# COMPACT_ATOMS: atom_id res chain seq x y z
N MET A 1 -40.76 -5.24 45.17
CA MET A 1 -40.98 -5.23 43.72
C MET A 1 -39.70 -4.73 43.07
N MET A 2 -39.17 -5.45 42.07
CA MET A 2 -37.94 -5.11 41.35
C MET A 2 -38.29 -4.53 39.97
N ALA A 3 -37.56 -3.52 39.51
CA ALA A 3 -37.49 -3.10 38.11
C ALA A 3 -36.06 -2.60 37.80
N PRO A 4 -35.51 -2.77 36.59
CA PRO A 4 -34.07 -3.02 36.48
C PRO A 4 -33.25 -1.93 35.76
N PHE A 5 -32.12 -1.55 36.38
CA PHE A 5 -31.00 -0.86 35.71
C PHE A 5 -30.20 -1.84 34.84
N ARG A 6 -30.53 -1.98 33.55
CA ARG A 6 -29.76 -2.84 32.60
C ARG A 6 -29.85 -2.39 31.12
N HIS A 7 -29.43 -1.16 30.78
CA HIS A 7 -29.36 -0.73 29.36
C HIS A 7 -28.13 0.11 28.92
N CYS A 8 -27.20 0.51 29.80
CA CYS A 8 -26.07 1.39 29.41
C CYS A 8 -24.73 0.70 29.07
N VAL A 9 -24.63 -0.64 29.10
CA VAL A 9 -23.33 -1.34 28.95
C VAL A 9 -23.09 -1.93 27.55
N LEU A 10 -24.12 -2.08 26.71
CA LEU A 10 -23.98 -2.75 25.41
C LEU A 10 -23.47 -1.87 24.25
N ILE A 11 -23.50 -0.54 24.39
CA ILE A 11 -23.19 0.41 23.31
C ILE A 11 -21.67 0.73 23.22
N ALA A 12 -20.91 0.46 24.28
CA ALA A 12 -19.45 0.69 24.31
C ALA A 12 -18.60 -0.44 23.65
N LEU A 13 -19.22 -1.60 23.39
CA LEU A 13 -18.54 -2.76 22.80
C LEU A 13 -18.72 -2.88 21.27
N THR A 14 -19.67 -2.15 20.68
CA THR A 14 -19.89 -2.14 19.22
C THR A 14 -19.08 -1.06 18.51
N THR A 15 -18.77 0.05 19.17
CA THR A 15 -17.93 1.13 18.62
C THR A 15 -16.45 0.77 18.55
N THR A 16 -15.96 -0.12 19.42
CA THR A 16 -14.56 -0.59 19.40
C THR A 16 -14.27 -1.63 18.30
N LEU A 17 -15.30 -2.36 17.82
CA LEU A 17 -15.18 -3.32 16.71
C LEU A 17 -15.27 -2.67 15.31
N LEU A 18 -15.90 -1.50 15.18
CA LEU A 18 -15.99 -0.79 13.90
C LEU A 18 -14.69 -0.04 13.54
N ILE A 19 -13.91 0.39 14.53
CA ILE A 19 -12.64 1.13 14.30
C ILE A 19 -11.53 0.19 13.78
N SER A 20 -11.55 -1.10 14.15
CA SER A 20 -10.60 -2.10 13.65
C SER A 20 -10.79 -2.49 12.17
N SER A 21 -11.97 -2.23 11.60
CA SER A 21 -12.25 -2.54 10.19
C SER A 21 -11.71 -1.46 9.25
N ILE A 22 -11.87 -0.18 9.63
CA ILE A 22 -11.45 0.99 8.83
C ILE A 22 -9.92 1.04 8.63
N THR A 23 -9.14 0.53 9.58
CA THR A 23 -7.67 0.46 9.43
C THR A 23 -7.21 -0.69 8.55
N ALA A 24 -7.92 -1.83 8.56
CA ALA A 24 -7.57 -3.01 7.78
C ALA A 24 -7.81 -2.80 6.26
N GLU A 25 -8.92 -2.16 5.89
CA GLU A 25 -9.23 -1.83 4.49
C GLU A 25 -8.16 -0.92 3.87
N ASN A 26 -7.68 0.08 4.61
CA ASN A 26 -6.66 1.01 4.15
C ASN A 26 -5.28 0.32 3.95
N VAL A 27 -4.87 -0.59 4.85
CA VAL A 27 -3.58 -1.30 4.72
C VAL A 27 -3.52 -2.15 3.45
N GLU A 28 -4.61 -2.82 3.07
CA GLU A 28 -4.63 -3.66 1.87
C GLU A 28 -4.69 -2.83 0.58
N GLU A 29 -5.34 -1.65 0.60
CA GLU A 29 -5.26 -0.71 -0.52
C GLU A 29 -3.82 -0.16 -0.71
N ILE A 30 -3.15 0.20 0.39
CA ILE A 30 -1.75 0.65 0.36
C ILE A 30 -0.83 -0.49 -0.12
N ARG A 31 -1.03 -1.73 0.32
CA ARG A 31 -0.28 -2.90 -0.17
C ARG A 31 -0.36 -3.02 -1.68
N LYS A 32 -1.54 -2.87 -2.28
CA LYS A 32 -1.71 -2.91 -3.75
C LYS A 32 -0.93 -1.82 -4.47
N LYS A 33 -0.78 -0.63 -3.87
CA LYS A 33 0.06 0.46 -4.41
C LYS A 33 1.55 0.08 -4.32
N CYS A 34 2.01 -0.41 -3.16
CA CYS A 34 3.39 -0.86 -2.96
C CYS A 34 3.79 -2.02 -3.89
N GLN A 35 2.93 -3.05 -4.00
CA GLN A 35 3.15 -4.24 -4.82
C GLN A 35 2.76 -4.05 -6.30
N SER A 36 2.56 -2.80 -6.75
CA SER A 36 2.30 -2.50 -8.15
C SER A 36 3.48 -2.88 -9.05
N VAL A 37 3.23 -3.10 -10.34
CA VAL A 37 4.28 -3.40 -11.33
C VAL A 37 5.38 -2.34 -11.35
N GLU A 38 5.04 -1.08 -11.06
CA GLU A 38 6.01 0.01 -10.93
C GLU A 38 6.78 -0.04 -9.58
N GLY A 39 6.07 -0.19 -8.46
CA GLY A 39 6.68 -0.24 -7.12
C GLY A 39 7.64 -1.41 -6.92
N LEU A 40 7.47 -2.51 -7.67
CA LEU A 40 8.35 -3.68 -7.61
C LEU A 40 9.64 -3.58 -8.42
N LYS A 41 9.81 -2.57 -9.29
CA LYS A 41 10.99 -2.42 -10.16
C LYS A 41 12.26 -2.00 -9.41
N SER A 42 12.14 -1.15 -8.39
CA SER A 42 13.28 -0.66 -7.62
C SER A 42 12.89 -0.10 -6.25
N CYS A 43 13.87 0.12 -5.39
CA CYS A 43 13.67 0.69 -4.06
C CYS A 43 13.14 2.13 -4.14
N GLY A 44 13.71 2.94 -5.04
CA GLY A 44 13.28 4.32 -5.29
C GLY A 44 11.88 4.42 -5.90
N LEU A 45 11.44 3.45 -6.70
CA LEU A 45 10.07 3.40 -7.21
C LEU A 45 9.08 2.90 -6.15
N CYS A 46 9.49 1.96 -5.28
CA CYS A 46 8.70 1.50 -4.14
C CYS A 46 8.34 2.64 -3.18
N VAL A 47 9.32 3.44 -2.72
CA VAL A 47 9.10 4.50 -1.72
C VAL A 47 8.29 5.69 -2.27
N LYS A 48 8.10 5.78 -3.59
CA LYS A 48 7.23 6.77 -4.24
C LYS A 48 5.76 6.35 -4.29
N GLN A 49 5.42 5.07 -4.12
CA GLN A 49 4.03 4.60 -4.25
C GLN A 49 3.15 5.08 -3.09
N HIS A 50 3.70 5.11 -1.87
CA HIS A 50 3.02 5.59 -0.66
C HIS A 50 4.05 5.83 0.46
N PRO A 51 3.83 6.78 1.41
CA PRO A 51 4.70 6.97 2.57
C PRO A 51 4.97 5.68 3.39
N ASP A 52 3.96 4.81 3.49
CA ASP A 52 4.07 3.54 4.21
C ASP A 52 4.66 2.38 3.39
N CYS A 53 5.01 2.59 2.11
CA CYS A 53 5.75 1.60 1.35
C CYS A 53 7.22 1.56 1.81
N VAL A 54 7.74 0.33 1.93
CA VAL A 54 9.08 0.04 2.43
C VAL A 54 9.71 -1.06 1.57
N TRP A 55 11.01 -0.95 1.30
CA TRP A 55 11.75 -1.90 0.46
C TRP A 55 12.73 -2.76 1.26
N CYS A 56 12.52 -4.07 1.25
CA CYS A 56 13.44 -5.03 1.83
C CYS A 56 14.60 -5.38 0.87
N SER A 57 15.83 -5.15 1.33
CA SER A 57 17.07 -5.43 0.57
C SER A 57 17.74 -6.78 0.89
N ASP A 58 17.05 -7.67 1.62
CA ASP A 58 17.59 -9.00 1.95
C ASP A 58 17.67 -9.89 0.70
N THR A 59 18.83 -10.50 0.43
CA THR A 59 19.08 -11.31 -0.77
C THR A 59 18.23 -12.58 -0.85
N ASP A 60 17.78 -13.14 0.27
CA ASP A 60 17.05 -14.41 0.32
C ASP A 60 15.54 -14.25 0.57
N LEU A 61 15.03 -13.03 0.38
CA LEU A 61 13.62 -12.69 0.48
C LEU A 61 12.76 -13.44 -0.57
N LYS A 62 11.84 -14.28 -0.07
CA LYS A 62 10.88 -15.07 -0.88
C LYS A 62 9.57 -14.34 -1.19
N VAL A 63 9.31 -13.21 -0.54
CA VAL A 63 8.14 -12.34 -0.76
C VAL A 63 8.51 -11.15 -1.66
N PRO A 64 7.55 -10.35 -2.16
CA PRO A 64 7.85 -9.11 -2.86
C PRO A 64 8.74 -8.17 -2.03
N ARG A 65 9.64 -7.43 -2.69
CA ARG A 65 10.56 -6.52 -2.00
C ARG A 65 9.90 -5.24 -1.50
N CYS A 66 8.89 -4.75 -2.22
CA CYS A 66 8.06 -3.62 -1.82
C CYS A 66 6.75 -4.10 -1.19
N ASP A 67 6.43 -3.61 0.01
CA ASP A 67 5.15 -3.85 0.71
C ASP A 67 4.89 -2.71 1.70
N HIS A 68 3.73 -2.71 2.34
CA HIS A 68 3.43 -1.87 3.49
C HIS A 68 4.36 -2.19 4.67
N LYS A 69 4.79 -1.17 5.41
CA LYS A 69 5.75 -1.25 6.53
C LYS A 69 5.54 -2.42 7.50
N THR A 70 4.29 -2.75 7.83
CA THR A 70 3.96 -3.83 8.78
C THR A 70 4.31 -5.23 8.28
N ALA A 71 4.45 -5.43 6.96
CA ALA A 71 4.80 -6.73 6.37
C ALA A 71 6.25 -7.16 6.67
N PHE A 72 7.12 -6.22 7.06
CA PHE A 72 8.55 -6.46 7.27
C PHE A 72 9.02 -6.37 8.72
N GLU A 73 8.16 -5.97 9.67
CA GLU A 73 8.49 -5.76 11.09
C GLU A 73 9.19 -6.94 11.76
N ARG A 74 8.94 -8.18 11.30
CA ARG A 74 9.54 -9.42 11.83
C ARG A 74 10.40 -10.17 10.82
N THR A 75 10.42 -9.72 9.57
CA THR A 75 10.88 -10.48 8.39
C THR A 75 12.04 -9.79 7.69
N CYS A 76 12.17 -8.46 7.80
CA CYS A 76 13.27 -7.71 7.19
C CYS A 76 13.54 -6.39 7.92
N PRO A 77 14.31 -6.40 9.03
CA PRO A 77 14.63 -5.19 9.80
C PRO A 77 15.37 -4.12 8.98
N SER A 78 16.15 -4.53 7.97
CA SER A 78 16.82 -3.62 7.04
C SER A 78 15.86 -2.84 6.14
N ALA A 79 14.62 -3.31 5.95
CA ALA A 79 13.64 -2.63 5.11
C ALA A 79 13.35 -1.20 5.60
N ALA A 80 13.15 -1.03 6.91
CA ALA A 80 12.92 0.27 7.53
C ALA A 80 14.09 1.25 7.35
N ALA A 81 15.33 0.75 7.30
CA ALA A 81 16.52 1.56 7.10
C ALA A 81 16.64 2.09 5.65
N ASN A 82 16.27 1.28 4.65
CA ASN A 82 16.40 1.65 3.23
C ASN A 82 15.44 2.75 2.79
N ALA A 83 14.21 2.74 3.31
CA ALA A 83 13.17 3.66 2.88
C ALA A 83 13.26 5.07 3.51
N GLY A 84 13.99 5.18 4.63
CA GLY A 84 13.94 6.35 5.50
C GLY A 84 12.56 6.53 6.16
N ALA A 85 12.53 7.35 7.21
CA ALA A 85 11.31 7.88 7.78
C ALA A 85 11.25 9.39 7.51
N SER A 86 10.06 9.91 7.22
CA SER A 86 9.85 11.36 7.25
C SER A 86 10.10 11.86 8.67
N ALA A 87 10.85 12.96 8.79
CA ALA A 87 11.31 13.47 10.08
C ALA A 87 11.44 14.99 10.05
N LEU A 88 11.03 15.64 11.14
CA LEU A 88 11.27 17.05 11.40
C LEU A 88 12.45 17.19 12.38
N ASN A 89 13.41 18.04 12.05
CA ASN A 89 14.52 18.43 12.92
C ASN A 89 14.60 19.97 13.01
N ILE A 90 14.65 20.50 14.23
CA ILE A 90 14.81 21.92 14.51
C ILE A 90 16.13 22.08 15.29
N PRO A 91 17.21 22.60 14.67
CA PRO A 91 18.52 22.67 15.32
C PRO A 91 18.57 23.78 16.37
N THR A 92 18.92 23.43 17.60
CA THR A 92 19.00 24.37 18.73
C THR A 92 20.03 25.48 18.55
N GLN A 93 21.15 25.20 17.86
CA GLN A 93 22.28 26.13 17.67
C GLN A 93 21.91 27.39 16.85
N HIS A 94 20.85 27.31 16.04
CA HIS A 94 20.36 28.41 15.22
C HIS A 94 18.86 28.69 15.47
N ASN A 95 18.35 28.23 16.62
CA ASN A 95 17.00 28.51 17.08
C ASN A 95 17.03 29.41 18.33
N PHE A 96 17.14 30.71 18.10
CA PHE A 96 17.06 31.74 19.12
C PHE A 96 15.61 31.91 19.61
N PRO A 97 15.38 32.10 20.91
CA PRO A 97 14.03 32.32 21.42
C PRO A 97 13.48 33.69 21.00
N LEU A 98 12.16 33.83 21.06
CA LEU A 98 11.49 35.13 20.89
C LEU A 98 12.07 36.21 21.81
N ASP A 99 12.01 37.45 21.35
CA ASP A 99 12.61 38.64 21.97
C ASP A 99 14.16 38.67 22.05
N PHE A 100 14.89 37.60 21.69
CA PHE A 100 16.36 37.63 21.60
C PHE A 100 16.83 38.71 20.62
N ILE A 101 17.89 39.44 20.96
CA ILE A 101 18.48 40.47 20.09
C ILE A 101 19.77 39.92 19.49
N HIS A 102 19.80 39.76 18.17
CA HIS A 102 20.94 39.15 17.49
C HIS A 102 22.17 40.09 17.52
N PRO A 103 23.33 39.67 18.09
CA PRO A 103 24.44 40.58 18.39
C PRO A 103 25.01 41.33 17.18
N GLN A 104 24.97 40.75 15.99
CA GLN A 104 25.57 41.33 14.77
C GLN A 104 24.63 42.27 14.00
N SER A 105 23.31 42.04 14.09
CA SER A 105 22.31 42.77 13.29
C SER A 105 21.40 43.66 14.13
N ASN A 106 21.46 43.56 15.46
CA ASN A 106 20.57 44.22 16.42
C ASN A 106 19.07 43.99 16.15
N LEU A 107 18.75 42.95 15.37
CA LEU A 107 17.38 42.54 15.07
C LEU A 107 16.83 41.70 16.22
N LYS A 108 15.60 42.02 16.62
CA LYS A 108 14.88 41.33 17.67
C LYS A 108 14.07 40.18 17.09
N VAL A 109 14.24 38.98 17.62
CA VAL A 109 13.61 37.75 17.13
C VAL A 109 12.11 37.78 17.35
N GLN A 110 11.35 37.61 16.26
CA GLN A 110 9.89 37.63 16.21
C GLN A 110 9.27 36.33 15.71
N ILE A 111 10.03 35.40 15.13
CA ILE A 111 9.54 34.11 14.63
C ILE A 111 10.45 33.00 15.15
N GLU A 112 9.84 31.93 15.64
CA GLU A 112 10.50 30.70 16.07
C GLU A 112 9.77 29.49 15.45
N PRO A 113 10.45 28.47 14.92
CA PRO A 113 11.89 28.44 14.71
C PRO A 113 12.36 29.36 13.58
N GLN A 114 13.66 29.67 13.53
CA GLN A 114 14.25 30.37 12.36
C GLN A 114 14.72 29.41 11.26
N GLN A 115 14.92 28.13 11.58
CA GLN A 115 15.25 27.08 10.63
C GLN A 115 14.55 25.76 10.99
N ALA A 116 13.99 25.08 10.00
CA ALA A 116 13.43 23.74 10.13
C ALA A 116 13.94 22.85 8.99
N PHE A 117 14.43 21.66 9.35
CA PHE A 117 14.98 20.68 8.42
C PHE A 117 14.07 19.46 8.38
N LEU A 118 13.45 19.22 7.22
CA LEU A 118 12.50 18.14 7.01
C LEU A 118 13.14 17.09 6.10
N LYS A 119 12.92 15.82 6.43
CA LYS A 119 13.00 14.71 5.47
C LYS A 119 11.58 14.30 5.17
N LEU A 120 11.20 14.22 3.89
CA LEU A 120 9.82 13.93 3.47
C LEU A 120 9.79 12.85 2.39
N LYS A 121 8.97 11.82 2.59
CA LYS A 121 8.50 10.95 1.50
C LYS A 121 7.41 11.63 0.68
N PRO A 122 7.25 11.29 -0.62
CA PRO A 122 6.13 11.74 -1.43
C PRO A 122 4.79 11.36 -0.81
N GLY A 123 3.85 12.31 -0.78
CA GLY A 123 2.51 12.13 -0.19
C GLY A 123 2.45 12.18 1.35
N ASP A 124 3.58 12.25 2.05
CA ASP A 124 3.61 12.37 3.51
C ASP A 124 3.39 13.83 3.96
N VAL A 125 2.95 14.02 5.20
CA VAL A 125 2.60 15.33 5.77
C VAL A 125 3.34 15.55 7.09
N LEU A 126 4.28 16.50 7.13
CA LEU A 126 4.91 16.95 8.37
C LEU A 126 4.37 18.32 8.79
N ARG A 127 3.90 18.40 10.04
CA ARG A 127 3.44 19.63 10.68
C ARG A 127 4.61 20.30 11.40
N VAL A 128 4.97 21.51 10.98
CA VAL A 128 5.95 22.37 11.66
C VAL A 128 5.20 23.41 12.47
N GLU A 129 5.43 23.46 13.79
CA GLU A 129 4.91 24.54 14.65
C GLU A 129 5.81 25.77 14.56
N PHE A 130 5.19 26.93 14.42
CA PHE A 130 5.81 28.24 14.52
C PHE A 130 5.12 29.08 15.59
N THR A 131 5.91 29.87 16.31
CA THR A 131 5.40 30.93 17.19
C THR A 131 5.92 32.27 16.68
N TYR A 132 5.00 33.22 16.49
CA TYR A 132 5.30 34.59 16.09
C TYR A 132 4.90 35.58 17.18
N LYS A 133 5.71 36.63 17.38
CA LYS A 133 5.39 37.75 18.27
C LYS A 133 5.20 39.05 17.48
N HIS A 134 4.01 39.62 17.59
CA HIS A 134 3.71 40.90 16.95
C HIS A 134 4.35 42.05 17.72
N LEU A 135 5.35 42.68 17.13
CA LEU A 135 5.97 43.92 17.61
C LEU A 135 5.53 45.07 16.71
N LYS A 136 5.45 46.28 17.27
CA LYS A 136 5.03 47.49 16.55
C LYS A 136 5.75 47.66 15.20
N PRO A 137 5.05 47.49 14.07
CA PRO A 137 5.66 47.63 12.75
C PRO A 137 5.89 49.10 12.38
N ALA A 138 6.75 49.33 11.38
CA ALA A 138 6.99 50.67 10.83
C ALA A 138 5.80 51.21 10.00
N VAL A 139 4.94 50.31 9.50
CA VAL A 139 3.67 50.58 8.81
C VAL A 139 2.58 49.84 9.57
N GLU A 140 1.43 50.44 9.83
CA GLU A 140 0.38 49.83 10.66
C GLU A 140 -0.17 48.53 10.02
N VAL A 141 0.24 47.37 10.55
CA VAL A 141 -0.27 46.05 10.14
C VAL A 141 -1.30 45.59 11.17
N ARG A 142 -2.57 45.50 10.75
CA ARG A 142 -3.70 45.08 11.62
C ARG A 142 -4.01 43.59 11.58
N ASP A 143 -3.51 42.89 10.57
CA ASP A 143 -3.81 41.48 10.32
C ASP A 143 -2.50 40.70 10.17
N PHE A 144 -2.41 39.56 10.83
CA PHE A 144 -1.30 38.62 10.64
C PHE A 144 -1.53 37.89 9.32
N SER A 145 -0.55 37.92 8.42
CA SER A 145 -0.61 37.22 7.13
C SER A 145 0.71 36.51 6.86
N ILE A 146 0.65 35.19 6.67
CA ILE A 146 1.80 34.35 6.33
C ILE A 146 2.09 34.49 4.84
N GLN A 147 3.37 34.69 4.52
CA GLN A 147 3.91 34.67 3.16
C GLN A 147 4.86 33.50 3.00
N THR A 148 4.91 32.92 1.81
CA THR A 148 5.92 31.92 1.44
C THR A 148 6.66 32.34 0.17
N SER A 149 7.85 31.78 -0.04
CA SER A 149 8.39 31.64 -1.40
C SER A 149 7.43 30.82 -2.28
N ASP A 150 7.68 30.79 -3.60
CA ASP A 150 6.97 29.88 -4.48
C ASP A 150 7.40 28.43 -4.19
N VAL A 151 6.58 27.74 -3.40
CA VAL A 151 6.76 26.34 -3.01
C VAL A 151 6.22 25.36 -4.06
N GLN A 152 5.28 25.81 -4.90
CA GLN A 152 4.57 24.92 -5.82
C GLN A 152 5.44 24.59 -7.04
N SER A 153 6.17 25.57 -7.60
CA SER A 153 7.09 25.31 -8.71
C SER A 153 8.19 24.31 -8.35
N ILE A 154 8.62 24.26 -7.09
CA ILE A 154 9.63 23.31 -6.57
C ILE A 154 9.04 21.96 -6.08
N GLY A 155 7.73 21.72 -6.26
CA GLY A 155 7.10 20.42 -5.95
C GLY A 155 6.64 20.23 -4.49
N LEU A 156 6.63 21.31 -3.68
CA LEU A 156 6.15 21.29 -2.30
C LEU A 156 4.71 21.82 -2.19
N GLY A 157 3.91 21.14 -1.38
CA GLY A 157 2.65 21.67 -0.86
C GLY A 157 2.86 22.22 0.54
N VAL A 158 2.25 23.37 0.83
CA VAL A 158 2.18 23.92 2.20
C VAL A 158 0.76 24.39 2.47
N LYS A 159 0.15 23.89 3.54
CA LYS A 159 -1.16 24.33 4.04
C LYS A 159 -0.98 24.90 5.45
N PHE A 160 -1.69 25.96 5.77
CA PHE A 160 -1.54 26.68 7.04
C PHE A 160 -2.76 26.51 7.95
N GLU A 161 -2.49 26.39 9.25
CA GLU A 161 -3.44 26.55 10.34
C GLU A 161 -2.90 27.59 11.33
N ILE A 162 -3.74 28.47 11.87
CA ILE A 162 -3.34 29.54 12.78
C ILE A 162 -4.22 29.52 14.02
N ASP A 163 -3.63 29.53 15.23
CA ASP A 163 -4.38 29.74 16.47
C ASP A 163 -4.64 31.23 16.68
N CYS A 164 -5.70 31.71 16.05
CA CYS A 164 -6.16 33.08 16.08
C CYS A 164 -7.11 33.29 17.27
N LYS A 165 -6.65 33.99 18.32
CA LYS A 165 -7.48 34.40 19.47
C LYS A 165 -8.19 33.22 20.17
N GLY A 166 -7.48 32.10 20.31
CA GLY A 166 -8.00 30.87 20.94
C GLY A 166 -8.90 30.02 20.03
N LYS A 167 -8.91 30.29 18.71
CA LYS A 167 -9.55 29.44 17.69
C LYS A 167 -8.57 29.10 16.59
N THR A 168 -8.43 27.82 16.27
CA THR A 168 -7.68 27.38 15.09
C THR A 168 -8.46 27.73 13.83
N VAL A 169 -7.85 28.50 12.92
CA VAL A 169 -8.39 28.84 11.60
C VAL A 169 -7.52 28.22 10.51
N VAL A 170 -8.16 27.66 9.48
CA VAL A 170 -7.45 27.14 8.30
C VAL A 170 -7.22 28.28 7.32
N GLY A 171 -5.99 28.43 6.83
CA GLY A 171 -5.57 29.52 5.96
C GLY A 171 -4.37 30.27 6.49
N ASN A 172 -3.99 31.34 5.81
CA ASN A 172 -2.77 32.10 6.06
C ASN A 172 -3.00 33.46 6.75
N ILE A 173 -4.22 33.79 7.17
CA ILE A 173 -4.57 35.11 7.73
C ILE A 173 -5.26 35.00 9.10
N CYS A 174 -4.89 35.87 10.04
CA CYS A 174 -5.57 36.08 11.33
C CYS A 174 -5.80 37.59 11.57
N HIS A 175 -7.06 38.01 11.64
CA HIS A 175 -7.44 39.42 11.63
C HIS A 175 -7.40 40.12 12.99
N GLY A 176 -7.06 41.41 13.01
CA GLY A 176 -7.20 42.32 14.16
C GLY A 176 -6.26 41.99 15.32
N ILE A 177 -4.97 41.84 15.04
CA ILE A 177 -3.89 41.59 16.00
C ILE A 177 -3.48 42.89 16.71
N LYS A 178 -2.83 42.76 17.87
CA LYS A 178 -2.36 43.87 18.71
C LYS A 178 -0.88 43.73 19.04
N GLU A 179 -0.23 44.88 19.32
CA GLU A 179 1.16 44.89 19.79
C GLU A 179 1.31 44.03 21.06
N GLY A 180 2.28 43.11 21.03
CA GLY A 180 2.53 42.14 22.09
C GLY A 180 1.83 40.78 21.90
N ASP A 181 0.87 40.65 20.96
CA ASP A 181 0.20 39.37 20.70
C ASP A 181 1.22 38.30 20.27
N ILE A 182 1.03 37.09 20.81
CA ILE A 182 1.77 35.89 20.43
C ILE A 182 0.82 34.99 19.65
N ILE A 183 1.20 34.63 18.43
CA ILE A 183 0.40 33.87 17.48
C ILE A 183 1.13 32.56 17.20
N LYS A 184 0.47 31.43 17.46
CA LYS A 184 0.94 30.13 17.00
C LYS A 184 0.35 29.82 15.64
N PHE A 185 1.16 29.28 14.75
CA PHE A 185 0.70 28.81 13.45
C PHE A 185 1.48 27.56 13.04
N TYR A 186 0.90 26.81 12.11
CA TYR A 186 1.38 25.49 11.74
C TYR A 186 1.47 25.40 10.22
N ALA A 187 2.62 24.96 9.71
CA ALA A 187 2.79 24.60 8.31
C ALA A 187 2.67 23.08 8.18
N ASN A 188 1.59 22.61 7.54
CA ASN A 188 1.46 21.23 7.09
C ASN A 188 2.16 21.13 5.73
N VAL A 189 3.38 20.60 5.71
CA VAL A 189 4.26 20.52 4.54
C VAL A 189 4.15 19.14 3.91
N THR A 190 3.94 19.10 2.59
CA THR A 190 3.84 17.88 1.79
C THR A 190 4.84 17.90 0.64
N LEU A 191 5.40 16.73 0.29
CA LEU A 191 6.15 16.54 -0.95
C LEU A 191 5.17 15.98 -1.99
N ASN A 192 4.78 16.80 -2.97
CA ASN A 192 3.79 16.40 -3.97
C ASN A 192 4.42 15.57 -5.09
N GLU A 193 5.66 15.89 -5.46
CA GLU A 193 6.38 15.26 -6.56
C GLU A 193 7.90 15.31 -6.36
N CYS A 194 8.60 14.30 -6.87
CA CYS A 194 10.05 14.18 -6.81
C CYS A 194 10.74 14.94 -7.95
N LYS A 195 10.79 16.28 -7.90
CA LYS A 195 11.59 17.04 -8.88
C LYS A 195 13.08 16.78 -8.69
N ALA A 196 13.80 16.58 -9.78
CA ALA A 196 15.24 16.36 -9.77
C ALA A 196 15.97 17.68 -9.46
N GLY A 197 16.61 17.79 -8.29
CA GLY A 197 17.31 19.02 -7.89
C GLY A 197 18.02 19.04 -6.54
N GLY A 198 18.03 17.95 -5.76
CA GLY A 198 18.65 17.91 -4.44
C GLY A 198 17.71 18.39 -3.32
N SER A 199 18.26 19.00 -2.26
CA SER A 199 17.45 19.56 -1.17
C SER A 199 16.73 20.83 -1.61
N LEU A 200 15.43 20.87 -1.34
CA LEU A 200 14.55 22.00 -1.63
C LEU A 200 14.65 23.02 -0.48
N ALA A 201 14.49 24.30 -0.78
CA ALA A 201 14.46 25.36 0.22
C ALA A 201 13.25 26.27 -0.01
N ALA A 202 12.54 26.59 1.07
CA ALA A 202 11.45 27.55 1.08
C ALA A 202 11.63 28.56 2.22
N SER A 203 11.10 29.76 2.06
CA SER A 203 11.04 30.76 3.13
C SER A 203 9.60 30.92 3.61
N ILE A 204 9.42 31.01 4.93
CA ILE A 204 8.14 31.33 5.59
C ILE A 204 8.34 32.66 6.32
N GLY A 205 7.59 33.68 5.93
CA GLY A 205 7.64 35.03 6.49
C GLY A 205 6.28 35.52 6.94
N VAL A 206 6.27 36.70 7.57
CA VAL A 206 5.05 37.40 7.97
C VAL A 206 5.02 38.75 7.28
N TYR A 207 3.90 39.08 6.62
CA TYR A 207 3.76 40.31 5.86
C TYR A 207 4.05 41.56 6.71
N GLY A 208 4.83 42.48 6.17
CA GLY A 208 5.25 43.71 6.85
C GLY A 208 6.47 43.57 7.78
N TYR A 209 7.12 42.40 7.81
CA TYR A 209 8.32 42.14 8.62
C TYR A 209 9.45 41.52 7.79
N ASN A 210 10.69 41.85 8.14
CA ASN A 210 11.89 41.39 7.44
C ASN A 210 12.41 40.02 7.93
N MET A 211 11.75 39.41 8.93
CA MET A 211 12.15 38.11 9.46
C MET A 211 11.47 36.98 8.70
N VAL A 212 12.28 36.03 8.23
CA VAL A 212 11.84 34.79 7.59
C VAL A 212 12.45 33.59 8.31
N SER A 213 11.69 32.50 8.40
CA SER A 213 12.21 31.18 8.74
C SER A 213 12.56 30.42 7.47
N ALA A 214 13.70 29.71 7.47
CA ALA A 214 14.09 28.84 6.38
C ALA A 214 13.59 27.40 6.60
N LEU A 215 12.92 26.86 5.60
CA LEU A 215 12.43 25.49 5.55
C LEU A 215 13.28 24.70 4.54
N TYR A 216 14.15 23.83 5.02
CA TYR A 216 14.98 22.95 4.20
C TYR A 216 14.32 21.58 4.10
N VAL A 217 13.94 21.15 2.91
CA VAL A 217 13.29 19.84 2.68
C VAL A 217 14.19 18.94 1.87
N THR A 218 14.58 17.80 2.45
CA THR A 218 15.31 16.74 1.77
C THR A 218 14.31 15.68 1.28
N PRO A 219 14.09 15.54 -0.04
CA PRO A 219 13.14 14.59 -0.59
C PRO A 219 13.66 13.14 -0.50
N LEU A 220 12.88 12.24 0.09
CA LEU A 220 13.17 10.80 0.21
C LEU A 220 12.63 10.04 -1.01
N CYS A 221 13.21 10.32 -2.18
CA CYS A 221 12.74 9.84 -3.49
C CYS A 221 13.58 8.71 -4.12
N ALA A 222 14.62 8.27 -3.43
CA ALA A 222 15.53 7.19 -3.84
C ALA A 222 16.16 6.58 -2.58
N CYS A 223 16.63 5.34 -2.67
CA CYS A 223 17.26 4.66 -1.54
C CYS A 223 18.78 4.80 -1.57
N GLU A 224 19.41 4.86 -0.40
CA GLU A 224 20.88 4.95 -0.28
C GLU A 224 21.59 3.78 -0.98
N CYS A 225 21.00 2.58 -0.95
CA CYS A 225 21.53 1.38 -1.62
C CYS A 225 21.47 1.41 -3.16
N GLU A 226 20.83 2.42 -3.76
CA GLU A 226 20.78 2.61 -5.23
C GLU A 226 21.97 3.47 -5.72
N LYS A 227 22.64 4.22 -4.84
CA LYS A 227 23.82 5.01 -5.20
C LYS A 227 24.94 4.10 -5.66
N VAL A 228 25.57 4.40 -6.80
CA VAL A 228 26.61 3.56 -7.44
C VAL A 228 27.72 3.13 -6.47
N GLN A 229 28.15 4.03 -5.57
CA GLN A 229 29.16 3.75 -4.53
C GLN A 229 28.75 2.68 -3.49
N ASN A 230 27.45 2.46 -3.31
CA ASN A 230 26.87 1.48 -2.38
C ASN A 230 26.44 0.18 -3.10
N GLN A 231 26.51 0.13 -4.43
CA GLN A 231 26.21 -1.06 -5.22
C GLN A 231 27.41 -2.01 -5.19
N ARG A 232 27.17 -3.32 -5.05
CA ARG A 232 28.25 -4.31 -4.97
C ARG A 232 28.40 -5.03 -6.30
N ARG A 233 29.44 -4.69 -7.06
CA ARG A 233 29.75 -5.33 -8.35
C ARG A 233 30.27 -6.74 -8.15
N ASN A 234 29.96 -7.62 -9.10
CA ASN A 234 30.39 -9.02 -9.16
C ASN A 234 30.11 -9.76 -7.83
N ASP A 235 28.95 -9.48 -7.24
CA ASP A 235 28.55 -10.02 -5.93
C ASP A 235 28.28 -11.52 -6.02
N TYR A 236 28.71 -12.28 -5.02
CA TYR A 236 28.49 -13.73 -4.97
C TYR A 236 27.00 -14.10 -4.88
N ALA A 237 26.16 -13.24 -4.28
CA ALA A 237 24.70 -13.39 -4.31
C ALA A 237 24.10 -13.27 -5.74
N CYS A 238 24.86 -12.70 -6.67
CA CYS A 238 24.57 -12.58 -8.10
C CYS A 238 25.47 -13.49 -8.95
N ASN A 239 25.91 -14.63 -8.39
CA ASN A 239 26.81 -15.60 -9.04
C ASN A 239 28.12 -15.00 -9.61
N ALA A 240 28.56 -13.85 -9.08
CA ALA A 240 29.65 -13.03 -9.62
C ALA A 240 29.45 -12.56 -11.10
N ALA A 241 28.24 -12.71 -11.64
CA ALA A 241 27.83 -12.35 -13.00
C ALA A 241 26.80 -11.20 -13.00
N GLY A 242 26.89 -10.32 -11.99
CA GLY A 242 25.98 -9.21 -11.80
C GLY A 242 26.35 -8.30 -10.63
N THR A 243 25.75 -7.12 -10.61
CA THR A 243 25.87 -6.12 -9.55
C THR A 243 24.65 -6.20 -8.62
N LEU A 244 24.88 -6.31 -7.32
CA LEU A 244 23.81 -6.27 -6.32
C LEU A 244 23.43 -4.81 -6.01
N VAL A 245 22.17 -4.46 -6.29
CA VAL A 245 21.57 -3.14 -6.06
C VAL A 245 20.35 -3.33 -5.17
N CYS A 246 20.37 -2.77 -3.95
CA CYS A 246 19.29 -2.93 -2.95
C CYS A 246 18.75 -4.37 -2.77
N GLY A 247 19.61 -5.39 -2.86
CA GLY A 247 19.22 -6.81 -2.74
C GLY A 247 18.72 -7.48 -4.01
N GLN A 248 18.59 -6.76 -5.13
CA GLN A 248 18.29 -7.31 -6.45
C GLN A 248 19.56 -7.35 -7.30
N CYS A 249 19.70 -8.37 -8.14
CA CYS A 249 20.83 -8.48 -9.06
C CYS A 249 20.52 -7.78 -10.39
N SER A 250 21.39 -6.87 -10.80
CA SER A 250 21.48 -6.34 -12.16
C SER A 250 22.54 -7.16 -12.90
N CYS A 251 22.11 -8.05 -13.80
CA CYS A 251 22.97 -9.04 -14.41
C CYS A 251 23.84 -8.48 -15.53
N GLU A 252 25.04 -9.05 -15.68
CA GLU A 252 25.91 -8.76 -16.81
C GLU A 252 25.34 -9.32 -18.12
N LYS A 253 25.82 -8.79 -19.25
CA LYS A 253 25.35 -9.17 -20.58
C LYS A 253 25.53 -10.68 -20.81
N GLY A 254 24.43 -11.37 -21.15
CA GLY A 254 24.41 -12.81 -21.37
C GLY A 254 23.88 -13.62 -20.18
N PHE A 255 23.65 -12.98 -19.02
CA PHE A 255 23.10 -13.62 -17.82
C PHE A 255 21.72 -13.09 -17.46
N GLY A 256 20.89 -13.94 -16.86
CA GLY A 256 19.57 -13.59 -16.33
C GLY A 256 19.17 -14.48 -15.15
N GLY A 257 17.91 -14.38 -14.71
CA GLY A 257 17.45 -14.99 -13.46
C GLY A 257 17.70 -14.11 -12.24
N ARG A 258 17.10 -14.47 -11.10
CA ARG A 258 17.03 -13.57 -9.92
C ARG A 258 18.39 -13.36 -9.23
N LYS A 259 19.33 -14.26 -9.45
CA LYS A 259 20.72 -14.25 -8.97
C LYS A 259 21.72 -14.30 -10.13
N CYS A 260 21.32 -13.98 -11.36
CA CYS A 260 22.16 -14.10 -12.57
C CYS A 260 22.67 -15.53 -12.84
N GLU A 261 21.91 -16.53 -12.42
CA GLU A 261 22.22 -17.95 -12.51
C GLU A 261 21.99 -18.58 -13.89
N CYS A 262 21.31 -17.87 -14.79
CA CYS A 262 20.88 -18.39 -16.09
C CYS A 262 21.73 -17.81 -17.24
N ASP A 263 22.49 -18.66 -17.92
CA ASP A 263 23.08 -18.36 -19.24
C ASP A 263 21.95 -18.20 -20.28
N LEU A 264 21.76 -17.01 -20.82
CA LEU A 264 20.67 -16.67 -21.75
C LEU A 264 20.75 -17.48 -23.05
N ALA A 265 21.95 -17.74 -23.57
CA ALA A 265 22.15 -18.49 -24.80
C ALA A 265 21.69 -19.95 -24.66
N LYS A 266 21.90 -20.55 -23.48
CA LYS A 266 21.43 -21.90 -23.15
C LYS A 266 19.90 -22.04 -23.16
N TYR A 267 19.16 -20.96 -22.89
CA TYR A 267 17.68 -20.95 -22.87
C TYR A 267 17.06 -20.37 -24.15
N GLY A 268 17.89 -20.05 -25.16
CA GLY A 268 17.45 -19.52 -26.45
C GLY A 268 16.75 -18.18 -26.33
N VAL A 269 17.36 -17.24 -25.59
CA VAL A 269 16.88 -15.86 -25.41
C VAL A 269 18.04 -14.88 -25.50
N SER A 270 17.73 -13.63 -25.88
CA SER A 270 18.72 -12.57 -26.03
C SER A 270 18.83 -11.67 -24.78
N SER A 271 17.79 -11.64 -23.94
CA SER A 271 17.68 -10.74 -22.79
C SER A 271 17.12 -11.42 -21.53
N PRO A 272 17.37 -10.87 -20.32
CA PRO A 272 16.73 -11.35 -19.09
C PRO A 272 15.20 -11.18 -19.13
N GLU A 273 14.71 -10.16 -19.82
CA GLU A 273 13.27 -9.91 -19.96
C GLU A 273 12.57 -10.98 -20.79
N GLU A 274 13.17 -11.42 -21.91
CA GLU A 274 12.68 -12.58 -22.67
C GLU A 274 12.66 -13.86 -21.82
N LEU A 275 13.62 -14.04 -20.91
CA LEU A 275 13.66 -15.18 -20.00
C LEU A 275 12.49 -15.14 -19.01
N ASP A 276 12.27 -13.99 -18.37
CA ASP A 276 11.17 -13.79 -17.43
C ASP A 276 9.79 -13.84 -18.12
N ASN A 277 9.69 -13.37 -19.36
CA ASN A 277 8.45 -13.42 -20.14
C ASN A 277 8.01 -14.87 -20.45
N LYS A 278 8.91 -15.88 -20.45
CA LYS A 278 8.52 -17.30 -20.50
C LYS A 278 7.70 -17.75 -19.29
N CYS A 279 7.79 -17.02 -18.18
CA CYS A 279 7.05 -17.23 -16.92
C CYS A 279 5.80 -16.34 -16.79
N LYS A 280 5.42 -15.57 -17.82
CA LYS A 280 4.22 -14.73 -17.81
C LYS A 280 3.17 -15.22 -18.82
N THR A 281 1.92 -14.86 -18.57
CA THR A 281 0.79 -15.04 -19.50
C THR A 281 0.62 -13.84 -20.45
N SER A 282 0.91 -12.63 -19.97
CA SER A 282 0.97 -11.36 -20.73
C SER A 282 2.11 -10.48 -20.22
N PRO A 283 2.57 -9.46 -20.97
CA PRO A 283 3.71 -8.61 -20.58
C PRO A 283 3.55 -7.95 -19.20
N ASP A 284 2.34 -7.47 -18.90
CA ASP A 284 2.00 -6.71 -17.70
C ASP A 284 1.75 -7.58 -16.46
N GLN A 285 1.63 -8.91 -16.61
CA GLN A 285 1.48 -9.79 -15.46
C GLN A 285 2.83 -10.07 -14.76
N VAL A 286 2.77 -10.20 -13.44
CA VAL A 286 3.89 -10.68 -12.65
C VAL A 286 4.23 -12.14 -13.02
N PRO A 287 5.51 -12.52 -13.07
CA PRO A 287 5.91 -13.91 -13.32
C PRO A 287 5.20 -14.89 -12.38
N CYS A 288 4.78 -16.03 -12.93
CA CYS A 288 4.15 -17.13 -12.20
C CYS A 288 2.92 -16.73 -11.38
N ASN A 289 2.13 -15.76 -11.87
CA ASN A 289 0.95 -15.21 -11.19
C ASN A 289 1.23 -14.73 -9.74
N GLY A 290 2.49 -14.44 -9.38
CA GLY A 290 2.91 -14.18 -8.00
C GLY A 290 2.85 -15.38 -7.05
N LYS A 291 2.39 -16.56 -7.51
CA LYS A 291 2.28 -17.80 -6.72
C LYS A 291 3.47 -18.76 -6.92
N GLY A 292 4.54 -18.30 -7.56
CA GLY A 292 5.74 -19.09 -7.81
C GLY A 292 6.98 -18.23 -8.05
N THR A 293 8.12 -18.89 -8.24
CA THR A 293 9.38 -18.27 -8.67
C THR A 293 9.68 -18.70 -10.11
N CYS A 294 10.13 -17.75 -10.94
CA CYS A 294 10.65 -18.07 -12.27
C CYS A 294 12.11 -18.54 -12.14
N GLU A 295 12.36 -19.83 -12.39
CA GLU A 295 13.70 -20.43 -12.45
C GLU A 295 14.07 -20.64 -13.92
N CYS A 296 14.93 -19.77 -14.46
CA CYS A 296 15.37 -19.74 -15.86
C CYS A 296 14.25 -19.98 -16.90
N GLY A 297 13.18 -19.19 -16.83
CA GLY A 297 12.07 -19.25 -17.79
C GLY A 297 11.08 -20.40 -17.57
N LYS A 298 11.09 -21.03 -16.38
CA LYS A 298 10.05 -21.97 -15.93
C LYS A 298 9.52 -21.60 -14.55
N CYS A 299 8.22 -21.68 -14.36
CA CYS A 299 7.62 -21.43 -13.05
C CYS A 299 7.76 -22.64 -12.11
N LYS A 300 8.12 -22.33 -10.87
CA LYS A 300 8.13 -23.25 -9.73
C LYS A 300 7.20 -22.69 -8.67
N CYS A 301 6.08 -23.37 -8.46
CA CYS A 301 5.02 -22.87 -7.60
C CYS A 301 5.39 -22.98 -6.11
N ASN A 302 4.93 -22.02 -5.32
CA ASN A 302 5.33 -21.86 -3.91
C ASN A 302 4.70 -22.92 -2.98
N ALA A 303 3.66 -23.61 -3.43
CA ALA A 303 3.02 -24.72 -2.72
C ALA A 303 2.62 -25.83 -3.71
N ASN A 304 2.52 -27.07 -3.21
CA ASN A 304 2.20 -28.27 -3.99
C ASN A 304 0.76 -28.32 -4.55
N TYR A 305 -0.17 -27.59 -3.93
CA TYR A 305 -1.53 -27.40 -4.43
C TYR A 305 -1.65 -26.22 -5.42
N ILE A 306 -0.59 -25.43 -5.60
CA ILE A 306 -0.52 -24.46 -6.70
C ILE A 306 0.17 -25.11 -7.89
N GLN A 307 -0.48 -25.11 -9.04
CA GLN A 307 -0.05 -25.86 -10.23
C GLN A 307 -0.30 -25.06 -11.52
N GLY A 308 -0.04 -25.67 -12.68
CA GLY A 308 -0.12 -25.02 -13.99
C GLY A 308 1.22 -24.46 -14.47
N LYS A 309 1.28 -24.06 -15.75
CA LYS A 309 2.54 -23.62 -16.40
C LYS A 309 3.07 -22.31 -15.80
N TYR A 310 2.16 -21.50 -15.27
CA TYR A 310 2.35 -20.16 -14.73
C TYR A 310 1.89 -20.06 -13.27
N CYS A 311 1.72 -21.19 -12.55
CA CYS A 311 1.18 -21.24 -11.20
C CYS A 311 -0.22 -20.59 -11.05
N GLU A 312 -1.00 -20.63 -12.13
CA GLU A 312 -2.36 -20.11 -12.25
C GLU A 312 -3.38 -20.90 -11.41
N CYS A 313 -3.11 -22.18 -11.18
CA CYS A 313 -4.06 -23.17 -10.69
C CYS A 313 -3.98 -23.31 -9.16
N ASP A 314 -5.11 -23.35 -8.47
CA ASP A 314 -5.20 -23.67 -7.04
C ASP A 314 -6.14 -24.86 -6.81
N SER A 315 -5.59 -26.02 -6.47
CA SER A 315 -6.36 -27.25 -6.24
C SER A 315 -7.03 -27.31 -4.86
N THR A 316 -7.10 -26.20 -4.12
CA THR A 316 -7.94 -26.05 -2.92
C THR A 316 -9.16 -25.15 -3.13
N ALA A 317 -9.25 -24.48 -4.29
CA ALA A 317 -10.27 -23.47 -4.60
C ALA A 317 -11.60 -24.03 -5.15
N CYS A 318 -11.77 -25.35 -5.20
CA CYS A 318 -13.02 -25.98 -5.64
C CYS A 318 -14.18 -25.81 -4.62
N PRO A 319 -15.43 -26.04 -5.07
CA PRO A 319 -16.59 -26.16 -4.18
C PRO A 319 -16.38 -27.16 -3.04
N LYS A 320 -16.99 -26.84 -1.89
CA LYS A 320 -16.97 -27.64 -0.65
C LYS A 320 -18.39 -27.91 -0.22
N ASP A 321 -18.65 -29.13 0.23
CA ASP A 321 -19.95 -29.50 0.77
C ASP A 321 -20.26 -28.79 2.10
N THR A 322 -21.48 -29.01 2.63
CA THR A 322 -21.92 -28.45 3.92
C THR A 322 -21.09 -28.88 5.13
N SER A 323 -20.24 -29.90 4.98
CA SER A 323 -19.28 -30.37 6.00
C SER A 323 -17.86 -29.84 5.76
N GLY A 324 -17.67 -28.95 4.79
CA GLY A 324 -16.39 -28.34 4.42
C GLY A 324 -15.48 -29.24 3.56
N ARG A 325 -15.97 -30.37 3.05
CA ARG A 325 -15.18 -31.32 2.26
C ARG A 325 -15.13 -30.88 0.81
N LEU A 326 -13.91 -30.67 0.29
CA LEU A 326 -13.65 -30.33 -1.09
C LEU A 326 -14.22 -31.41 -2.03
N CYS A 327 -14.98 -31.01 -3.05
CA CYS A 327 -15.63 -31.93 -3.99
C CYS A 327 -16.43 -33.06 -3.30
N SER A 328 -17.08 -32.75 -2.17
CA SER A 328 -17.82 -33.71 -1.31
C SER A 328 -17.00 -34.92 -0.83
N GLY A 329 -15.66 -34.89 -0.98
CA GLY A 329 -14.79 -36.06 -0.81
C GLY A 329 -15.05 -37.18 -1.83
N ARG A 330 -15.54 -36.86 -3.04
CA ARG A 330 -15.91 -37.79 -4.12
C ARG A 330 -15.41 -37.31 -5.49
N GLY A 331 -14.26 -36.66 -5.49
CA GLY A 331 -13.68 -36.06 -6.69
C GLY A 331 -12.36 -35.36 -6.39
N VAL A 332 -11.58 -35.17 -7.44
CA VAL A 332 -10.30 -34.46 -7.39
C VAL A 332 -10.52 -33.02 -7.85
N CYS A 333 -10.03 -32.04 -7.07
CA CYS A 333 -10.06 -30.65 -7.49
C CYS A 333 -9.00 -30.39 -8.57
N ASP A 334 -9.44 -29.94 -9.73
CA ASP A 334 -8.59 -29.48 -10.83
C ASP A 334 -8.96 -28.05 -11.19
N CYS A 335 -8.08 -27.09 -10.87
CA CYS A 335 -8.24 -25.67 -11.21
C CYS A 335 -9.60 -25.04 -10.82
N GLY A 336 -10.09 -25.33 -9.62
CA GLY A 336 -11.37 -24.82 -9.13
C GLY A 336 -12.61 -25.59 -9.65
N GLN A 337 -12.42 -26.61 -10.49
CA GLN A 337 -13.47 -27.51 -10.94
C GLN A 337 -13.29 -28.91 -10.34
N CYS A 338 -14.36 -29.51 -9.84
CA CYS A 338 -14.32 -30.86 -9.32
C CYS A 338 -14.43 -31.90 -10.45
N LYS A 339 -13.37 -32.70 -10.63
CA LYS A 339 -13.42 -33.93 -11.43
C LYS A 339 -13.97 -35.05 -10.57
N CYS A 340 -15.26 -35.35 -10.77
CA CYS A 340 -15.96 -36.34 -9.96
C CYS A 340 -15.47 -37.78 -10.20
N GLU A 341 -15.57 -38.59 -9.16
CA GLU A 341 -15.44 -40.05 -9.26
C GLU A 341 -16.61 -40.65 -10.06
N ASP A 342 -16.40 -41.82 -10.66
CA ASP A 342 -17.43 -42.52 -11.42
C ASP A 342 -18.71 -42.72 -10.58
N GLY A 343 -19.85 -42.37 -11.16
CA GLY A 343 -21.13 -42.38 -10.46
C GLY A 343 -21.48 -41.10 -9.69
N PHE A 344 -20.63 -40.08 -9.68
CA PHE A 344 -20.93 -38.77 -9.07
C PHE A 344 -20.89 -37.61 -10.07
N THR A 345 -21.75 -36.62 -9.85
CA THR A 345 -21.94 -35.45 -10.71
C THR A 345 -22.25 -34.18 -9.90
N GLY A 346 -22.31 -33.05 -10.59
CA GLY A 346 -22.55 -31.72 -10.01
C GLY A 346 -21.25 -30.98 -9.67
N PRO A 347 -21.31 -29.66 -9.42
CA PRO A 347 -20.14 -28.80 -9.25
C PRO A 347 -19.27 -29.17 -8.06
N GLU A 348 -19.84 -29.84 -7.04
CA GLU A 348 -19.16 -30.34 -5.85
C GLU A 348 -19.14 -31.87 -5.75
N CYS A 349 -19.51 -32.61 -6.81
CA CYS A 349 -19.60 -34.09 -6.80
C CYS A 349 -20.50 -34.71 -5.70
N GLY A 350 -21.43 -33.92 -5.15
CA GLY A 350 -22.35 -34.37 -4.11
C GLY A 350 -23.51 -35.23 -4.64
N CYS A 351 -23.82 -35.17 -5.94
CA CYS A 351 -24.95 -35.89 -6.51
C CYS A 351 -24.56 -37.25 -7.06
N SER A 352 -25.23 -38.30 -6.57
CA SER A 352 -25.15 -39.62 -7.18
C SER A 352 -25.85 -39.61 -8.55
N SER A 353 -25.24 -40.32 -9.49
CA SER A 353 -25.78 -40.62 -10.83
C SER A 353 -26.59 -41.91 -10.85
N ASP A 354 -26.74 -42.58 -9.69
CA ASP A 354 -27.61 -43.74 -9.55
C ASP A 354 -29.09 -43.32 -9.61
N GLU A 355 -29.82 -43.86 -10.58
CA GLU A 355 -31.25 -43.64 -10.78
C GLU A 355 -32.13 -44.67 -10.04
N ALA A 356 -31.55 -45.69 -9.40
CA ALA A 356 -32.30 -46.67 -8.62
C ALA A 356 -33.19 -46.03 -7.52
N PRO A 357 -32.77 -44.98 -6.78
CA PRO A 357 -33.63 -44.28 -5.82
C PRO A 357 -34.85 -43.58 -6.44
N CYS A 358 -34.86 -43.39 -7.76
CA CYS A 358 -35.96 -42.79 -8.52
C CYS A 358 -36.85 -43.83 -9.22
N ARG A 359 -36.59 -45.14 -9.04
CA ARG A 359 -37.29 -46.21 -9.79
C ARG A 359 -38.43 -46.84 -8.98
N GLU A 360 -39.64 -46.69 -9.48
CA GLU A 360 -40.86 -47.33 -8.96
C GLU A 360 -41.49 -48.21 -10.05
N ASN A 361 -41.85 -49.46 -9.70
CA ASN A 361 -42.47 -50.43 -10.62
C ASN A 361 -41.72 -50.59 -11.97
N GLY A 362 -40.39 -50.51 -11.94
CA GLY A 362 -39.53 -50.62 -13.12
C GLY A 362 -39.37 -49.33 -13.94
N LYS A 363 -40.11 -48.26 -13.64
CA LYS A 363 -40.05 -46.96 -14.32
C LYS A 363 -39.30 -45.92 -13.49
N ILE A 364 -38.54 -45.04 -14.14
CA ILE A 364 -37.88 -43.91 -13.46
C ILE A 364 -38.88 -42.75 -13.41
N CYS A 365 -39.16 -42.26 -12.20
CA CYS A 365 -40.11 -41.15 -11.98
C CYS A 365 -41.46 -41.33 -12.71
N SER A 366 -41.94 -42.59 -12.78
CA SER A 366 -43.17 -42.99 -13.47
C SER A 366 -43.32 -42.49 -14.93
N ASP A 367 -42.20 -42.20 -15.61
CA ASP A 367 -42.10 -41.50 -16.91
C ASP A 367 -42.61 -40.03 -16.89
N ASN A 368 -43.02 -39.52 -15.72
CA ASN A 368 -43.61 -38.21 -15.48
C ASN A 368 -42.64 -37.21 -14.82
N GLY A 369 -41.35 -37.53 -14.79
CA GLY A 369 -40.31 -36.66 -14.26
C GLY A 369 -38.92 -36.99 -14.81
N LYS A 370 -37.90 -36.36 -14.22
CA LYS A 370 -36.48 -36.69 -14.43
C LYS A 370 -35.85 -37.01 -13.08
N CYS A 371 -35.01 -38.05 -13.00
CA CYS A 371 -34.20 -38.28 -11.81
C CYS A 371 -33.08 -37.23 -11.77
N ALA A 372 -32.94 -36.54 -10.65
CA ALA A 372 -31.88 -35.58 -10.39
C ALA A 372 -31.38 -35.79 -8.95
N CYS A 373 -30.10 -36.13 -8.79
CA CYS A 373 -29.48 -36.30 -7.47
C CYS A 373 -30.23 -37.32 -6.57
N GLY A 374 -30.71 -38.43 -7.15
CA GLY A 374 -31.49 -39.46 -6.45
C GLY A 374 -32.93 -39.06 -6.07
N LYS A 375 -33.48 -37.97 -6.63
CA LYS A 375 -34.87 -37.52 -6.40
C LYS A 375 -35.56 -37.22 -7.74
N CYS A 376 -36.87 -37.44 -7.82
CA CYS A 376 -37.62 -37.10 -9.03
C CYS A 376 -38.02 -35.63 -9.06
N ALA A 377 -37.62 -34.92 -10.12
CA ALA A 377 -38.18 -33.64 -10.52
C ALA A 377 -39.36 -33.90 -11.47
N CYS A 378 -40.58 -33.67 -11.00
CA CYS A 378 -41.81 -33.97 -11.76
C CYS A 378 -42.09 -32.91 -12.83
N LYS A 379 -42.78 -33.34 -13.90
CA LYS A 379 -43.39 -32.46 -14.90
C LYS A 379 -44.63 -31.76 -14.29
N ASP A 380 -45.02 -30.64 -14.86
CA ASP A 380 -46.23 -29.92 -14.47
C ASP A 380 -47.46 -30.84 -14.48
N GLY A 381 -48.30 -30.73 -13.46
CA GLY A 381 -49.44 -31.62 -13.25
C GLY A 381 -49.10 -32.98 -12.62
N PHE A 382 -47.85 -33.25 -12.20
CA PHE A 382 -47.48 -34.48 -11.50
C PHE A 382 -46.73 -34.22 -10.18
N THR A 383 -46.97 -35.07 -9.18
CA THR A 383 -46.41 -34.95 -7.82
C THR A 383 -46.13 -36.31 -7.16
N GLY A 384 -45.54 -36.27 -5.97
CA GLY A 384 -45.09 -37.43 -5.21
C GLY A 384 -43.62 -37.79 -5.48
N ALA A 385 -43.04 -38.63 -4.63
CA ALA A 385 -41.61 -38.97 -4.68
C ALA A 385 -41.14 -39.60 -6.01
N PHE A 386 -42.07 -40.22 -6.74
CA PHE A 386 -41.85 -40.85 -8.04
C PHE A 386 -42.70 -40.25 -9.17
N CYS A 387 -43.35 -39.09 -8.96
CA CYS A 387 -44.23 -38.46 -9.97
C CYS A 387 -45.43 -39.32 -10.43
N SER A 388 -45.87 -40.26 -9.60
CA SER A 388 -46.99 -41.18 -9.89
C SER A 388 -48.38 -40.55 -9.67
N VAL A 389 -48.48 -39.38 -9.02
CA VAL A 389 -49.77 -38.73 -8.71
C VAL A 389 -50.01 -37.55 -9.66
N ALA A 390 -51.02 -37.66 -10.52
CA ALA A 390 -51.51 -36.53 -11.31
C ALA A 390 -52.24 -35.52 -10.41
N GLN A 391 -52.05 -34.22 -10.66
CA GLN A 391 -52.84 -33.15 -10.05
C GLN A 391 -54.00 -32.79 -10.98
N ASP A 392 -55.23 -33.09 -10.56
CA ASP A 392 -56.42 -32.61 -11.26
C ASP A 392 -56.50 -31.08 -11.17
N SER A 393 -56.61 -30.43 -12.32
CA SER A 393 -56.74 -28.97 -12.44
C SER A 393 -58.11 -28.41 -12.02
N ASP A 394 -59.04 -29.28 -11.60
CA ASP A 394 -60.45 -28.98 -11.34
C ASP A 394 -60.81 -28.93 -9.85
N ALA A 395 -60.16 -28.02 -9.13
CA ALA A 395 -60.57 -27.61 -7.79
C ALA A 395 -60.53 -26.08 -7.64
N LYS A 396 -61.51 -25.38 -8.23
CA LYS A 396 -61.72 -23.94 -8.00
C LYS A 396 -63.10 -23.63 -7.42
N ALA A 397 -63.06 -22.74 -6.41
CA ALA A 397 -64.15 -21.97 -5.82
C ALA A 397 -65.14 -22.66 -4.87
N GLY A 398 -64.94 -22.43 -3.57
CA GLY A 398 -65.90 -21.54 -2.87
C GLY A 398 -66.48 -22.01 -1.54
N GLN A 399 -65.98 -21.44 -0.43
CA GLN A 399 -66.84 -20.69 0.49
C GLN A 399 -66.05 -19.63 1.28
N SER A 400 -66.71 -18.50 1.52
CA SER A 400 -66.16 -17.28 2.15
C SER A 400 -66.02 -17.42 3.67
N LEU A 401 -65.21 -16.57 4.32
CA LEU A 401 -65.68 -15.53 5.28
C LEU A 401 -64.47 -14.63 5.71
N ASN A 402 -64.56 -13.33 5.39
CA ASN A 402 -64.24 -12.10 6.16
C ASN A 402 -62.90 -11.97 6.95
N GLU A 403 -62.27 -10.80 7.19
CA GLU A 403 -62.29 -9.41 6.69
C GLU A 403 -61.09 -8.67 7.36
N ALA A 404 -60.79 -7.42 6.94
CA ALA A 404 -59.87 -6.45 7.58
C ALA A 404 -58.35 -6.74 7.52
N GLU A 405 -57.43 -5.77 7.40
CA GLU A 405 -57.46 -4.36 6.92
C GLU A 405 -55.99 -3.85 6.79
N PHE A 406 -55.77 -2.63 6.27
CA PHE A 406 -54.49 -1.89 6.11
C PHE A 406 -53.43 -2.50 5.15
N ALA A 407 -52.68 -1.76 4.32
CA ALA A 407 -52.70 -0.42 3.72
C ALA A 407 -51.36 -0.31 2.93
N GLU A 408 -51.39 0.21 1.69
CA GLU A 408 -50.60 1.33 1.13
C GLU A 408 -49.21 1.63 1.76
N HIS A 409 -48.09 1.95 1.08
CA HIS A 409 -47.72 2.60 -0.20
C HIS A 409 -46.22 2.30 -0.47
N ASP A 410 -45.58 2.47 -1.64
CA ASP A 410 -45.97 2.49 -3.07
C ASP A 410 -44.66 2.44 -3.94
N ASP A 411 -44.65 3.03 -5.14
CA ASP A 411 -43.49 3.38 -6.02
C ASP A 411 -42.75 2.23 -6.76
N GLU A 412 -42.06 2.47 -7.90
CA GLU A 412 -42.50 3.07 -9.17
C GLU A 412 -41.59 2.50 -10.31
N ILE A 413 -42.19 2.24 -11.48
CA ILE A 413 -41.69 2.20 -12.88
C ILE A 413 -40.17 2.41 -13.11
N LEU A 414 -39.45 1.55 -13.84
CA LEU A 414 -39.13 1.76 -15.28
C LEU A 414 -38.47 0.51 -15.96
N PRO A 415 -38.72 0.26 -17.26
CA PRO A 415 -38.05 -0.79 -18.04
C PRO A 415 -36.73 -0.31 -18.66
N ALA A 416 -35.86 -1.27 -18.99
CA ALA A 416 -34.60 -1.02 -19.69
C ALA A 416 -34.81 -0.44 -21.10
N LYS A 417 -34.04 0.60 -21.44
CA LYS A 417 -33.78 0.99 -22.84
C LYS A 417 -32.44 0.41 -23.28
N VAL A 418 -32.44 -0.09 -24.51
CA VAL A 418 -31.24 -0.35 -25.29
C VAL A 418 -30.98 0.92 -26.09
N ASP A 419 -29.82 1.54 -25.87
CA ASP A 419 -29.31 2.57 -26.78
C ASP A 419 -28.04 2.01 -27.45
N GLU A 420 -28.15 1.86 -28.76
CA GLU A 420 -27.11 1.41 -29.69
C GLU A 420 -26.50 2.68 -30.30
N GLU A 421 -25.24 2.98 -29.98
CA GLU A 421 -24.52 4.06 -30.66
C GLU A 421 -23.14 3.58 -31.10
N ALA A 422 -22.98 3.47 -32.41
CA ALA A 422 -21.73 3.13 -33.06
C ALA A 422 -20.98 4.42 -33.37
N ASP A 423 -19.67 4.45 -33.12
CA ASP A 423 -18.80 5.43 -33.76
C ASP A 423 -17.53 4.77 -34.32
N LYS A 424 -17.10 5.28 -35.47
CA LYS A 424 -15.89 4.89 -36.20
C LYS A 424 -14.90 6.04 -36.15
N PRO A 425 -13.61 5.73 -36.28
CA PRO A 425 -12.81 6.50 -37.25
C PRO A 425 -12.35 5.63 -38.41
N ALA A 426 -12.25 6.25 -39.58
CA ALA A 426 -11.64 5.65 -40.76
C ALA A 426 -10.16 6.01 -40.85
N GLU A 427 -9.38 5.15 -41.51
CA GLU A 427 -7.98 5.35 -41.86
C GLU A 427 -7.78 6.48 -42.89
N LYS A 428 -6.56 7.03 -42.89
CA LYS A 428 -5.74 7.50 -44.03
C LYS A 428 -4.62 8.39 -43.49
N ASP A 429 -3.41 8.47 -44.03
CA ASP A 429 -2.55 7.68 -44.94
C ASP A 429 -1.35 8.65 -45.17
N ASP A 430 -0.14 8.12 -45.34
CA ASP A 430 1.09 8.85 -45.76
C ASP A 430 1.60 9.99 -44.81
N ASP A 431 2.88 10.37 -44.79
CA ASP A 431 3.96 10.16 -45.76
C ASP A 431 5.32 9.90 -45.05
N SER A 432 6.29 9.40 -45.82
CA SER A 432 7.68 9.19 -45.42
C SER A 432 8.54 10.44 -45.58
N SER A 433 9.55 10.62 -44.72
CA SER A 433 10.84 11.15 -45.17
C SER A 433 11.95 10.85 -44.17
N SER A 434 13.00 10.21 -44.66
CA SER A 434 14.31 10.14 -43.99
C SER A 434 15.01 11.48 -43.97
N GLU A 435 15.72 11.80 -42.90
CA GLU A 435 16.95 12.60 -42.98
C GLU A 435 17.95 12.17 -41.90
N SER A 436 19.23 12.44 -42.15
CA SER A 436 20.39 11.80 -41.51
C SER A 436 21.42 12.82 -41.05
N VAL A 437 22.54 12.34 -40.48
CA VAL A 437 23.78 13.09 -40.12
C VAL A 437 23.58 14.12 -38.97
N GLU A 438 24.55 14.46 -38.08
CA GLU A 438 26.00 14.18 -38.02
C GLU A 438 26.47 13.75 -36.61
N ASP A 439 27.54 12.94 -36.58
CA ASP A 439 28.37 12.70 -35.39
C ASP A 439 29.25 13.92 -35.06
N ILE A 440 29.46 14.21 -33.77
CA ILE A 440 30.55 15.09 -33.31
C ILE A 440 31.30 14.42 -32.15
N GLU A 441 32.52 13.98 -32.43
CA GLU A 441 33.52 13.57 -31.44
C GLU A 441 34.47 14.74 -31.05
N ILE A 442 35.40 14.44 -30.12
CA ILE A 442 36.67 15.17 -29.81
C ILE A 442 36.53 16.35 -28.82
N PRO A 443 37.47 16.60 -27.87
CA PRO A 443 38.59 15.79 -27.35
C PRO A 443 38.56 15.54 -25.81
N PRO A 444 39.44 14.67 -25.26
CA PRO A 444 39.77 14.64 -23.84
C PRO A 444 40.81 15.72 -23.45
N THR A 445 40.73 16.25 -22.23
CA THR A 445 41.78 17.11 -21.64
C THR A 445 42.46 16.43 -20.46
N THR A 446 43.79 16.30 -20.56
CA THR A 446 44.71 15.83 -19.53
C THR A 446 44.93 16.86 -18.41
N ALA A 447 45.08 16.41 -17.17
CA ALA A 447 45.84 17.13 -16.14
C ALA A 447 46.31 16.16 -15.04
N ASP A 448 47.61 15.90 -15.00
CA ASP A 448 48.34 15.69 -13.74
C ASP A 448 48.18 16.97 -12.87
N GLY A 449 48.24 16.98 -11.54
CA GLY A 449 48.65 15.96 -10.59
C GLY A 449 49.66 16.59 -9.61
N GLU A 450 49.24 16.97 -8.40
CA GLU A 450 50.17 17.40 -7.33
C GLU A 450 49.55 17.23 -5.93
N ALA A 451 50.41 17.12 -4.91
CA ALA A 451 50.08 16.55 -3.59
C ALA A 451 50.40 17.48 -2.40
N ALA A 452 49.61 17.36 -1.33
CA ALA A 452 49.87 17.77 0.06
C ALA A 452 48.66 17.34 0.92
N GLU A 453 48.73 17.01 2.21
CA GLU A 453 49.83 16.69 3.13
C GLU A 453 49.22 15.81 4.25
N GLU A 454 49.95 14.83 4.80
CA GLU A 454 49.45 14.03 5.95
C GLU A 454 49.71 14.73 7.28
N GLY A 455 48.63 15.02 8.03
CA GLY A 455 48.69 15.54 9.40
C GLY A 455 48.48 14.42 10.43
N THR A 456 49.53 14.11 11.19
CA THR A 456 49.58 13.06 12.23
C THR A 456 48.67 13.32 13.43
N ALA A 457 48.12 12.25 14.02
CA ALA A 457 47.64 12.25 15.40
C ALA A 457 48.05 10.93 16.11
N GLU A 458 48.92 11.03 17.11
CA GLU A 458 49.34 9.90 17.95
C GLU A 458 48.35 9.57 19.08
N ALA A 459 48.53 8.40 19.69
CA ALA A 459 47.62 7.77 20.63
C ALA A 459 47.77 8.26 22.09
N ALA A 460 46.73 7.99 22.90
CA ALA A 460 46.81 7.86 24.35
C ALA A 460 45.82 6.79 24.84
N THR A 461 46.12 6.15 25.98
CA THR A 461 45.63 4.82 26.36
C THR A 461 44.75 4.77 27.62
N ASP A 462 44.00 3.67 27.74
CA ASP A 462 43.51 3.00 28.97
C ASP A 462 42.54 3.68 29.96
N GLY A 463 41.62 2.86 30.51
CA GLY A 463 40.90 3.15 31.76
C GLY A 463 39.49 2.54 31.85
N ALA A 464 39.31 1.45 32.59
CA ALA A 464 38.03 0.77 32.76
C ALA A 464 37.29 1.10 34.09
N ALA A 465 35.97 1.30 34.03
CA ALA A 465 35.01 1.18 35.15
C ALA A 465 33.58 1.02 34.57
N SER A 466 32.95 -0.16 34.61
CA SER A 466 32.19 -0.76 35.72
C SER A 466 30.76 -0.21 35.94
N ASN A 467 29.78 -0.98 35.46
CA ASN A 467 28.44 -1.25 36.04
C ASN A 467 27.82 -0.23 37.01
N SER A 468 26.80 0.53 36.56
CA SER A 468 25.61 0.85 37.38
C SER A 468 24.45 1.45 36.56
N MET A 469 23.68 0.63 35.82
CA MET A 469 22.39 1.11 35.27
C MET A 469 21.33 0.03 34.95
N GLN A 470 21.48 -1.21 35.42
CA GLN A 470 20.60 -2.34 35.05
C GLN A 470 19.59 -2.77 36.14
N THR A 471 19.55 -2.05 37.26
CA THR A 471 18.70 -2.38 38.43
C THR A 471 17.44 -1.51 38.59
N LEU A 472 17.23 -0.52 37.71
CA LEU A 472 16.10 0.43 37.81
C LEU A 472 14.89 0.07 36.90
N LEU A 473 15.07 -0.70 35.83
CA LEU A 473 13.95 -1.09 34.95
C LEU A 473 13.02 -2.14 35.58
N SER A 474 13.56 -3.04 36.42
CA SER A 474 12.82 -4.19 36.99
C SER A 474 11.72 -3.78 37.97
N LEU A 475 11.86 -2.63 38.64
CA LEU A 475 10.91 -2.13 39.65
C LEU A 475 9.70 -1.40 39.04
N LEU A 476 9.86 -0.78 37.86
CA LEU A 476 8.79 -0.04 37.18
C LEU A 476 7.76 -0.97 36.51
N VAL A 477 8.19 -2.13 36.01
CA VAL A 477 7.30 -3.13 35.41
C VAL A 477 6.37 -3.76 36.47
N GLY A 478 6.85 -3.93 37.71
CA GLY A 478 6.06 -4.49 38.81
C GLY A 478 4.88 -3.61 39.27
N LEU A 479 5.06 -2.29 39.31
CA LEU A 479 3.98 -1.37 39.75
C LEU A 479 2.85 -1.20 38.73
N LEU A 480 3.12 -1.41 37.43
CA LEU A 480 2.08 -1.33 36.40
C LEU A 480 1.16 -2.56 36.40
N ALA A 481 1.71 -3.76 36.64
CA ALA A 481 0.91 -4.99 36.72
C ALA A 481 -0.10 -4.96 37.90
N ALA A 482 0.30 -4.42 39.06
CA ALA A 482 -0.57 -4.32 40.23
C ALA A 482 -1.77 -3.37 40.06
N LYS A 483 -1.66 -2.37 39.18
CA LYS A 483 -2.73 -1.39 38.92
C LYS A 483 -3.84 -1.90 38.00
N VAL A 484 -3.58 -2.91 37.17
CA VAL A 484 -4.56 -3.49 36.25
C VAL A 484 -5.50 -4.47 36.96
N VAL A 485 -5.00 -5.19 37.97
CA VAL A 485 -5.80 -6.17 38.74
C VAL A 485 -6.86 -5.50 39.63
N LEU A 486 -6.67 -4.24 40.02
CA LEU A 486 -7.61 -3.50 40.88
C LEU A 486 -8.76 -2.80 40.12
N LEU A 487 -8.85 -2.99 38.80
CA LEU A 487 -9.88 -2.41 37.92
C LEU A 487 -10.83 -3.47 37.32
N VAL A 488 -10.74 -4.72 37.75
CA VAL A 488 -11.54 -5.87 37.27
C VAL A 488 -12.14 -6.67 38.43
N LEU A 489 -12.43 -6.00 39.56
CA LEU A 489 -13.21 -6.51 40.70
C LEU A 489 -14.31 -5.51 41.09
#